data_AF-A0A9D1H0X6-F1
#
_entry.id   AF-A0A9D1H0X6-F1
#
_cell.length_a   1.000
_cell.length_b   1.000
_cell.length_c   1.000
_cell.angle_alpha   90.00
_cell.angle_beta   90.00
_cell.angle_gamma   90.00
#
_symmetry.space_group_name_H-M   'P 1'
#
loop_
_entity.id
_entity.type
_entity.pdbx_description
1 polymer ?
#
loop_
_entity_poly.entity_id
_entity_poly.type
_entity_poly.pdbx_seq_one_letter_code
_entity_poly.pdbx_strand_id
1 'polypeptide(L)'
;MVKIMKIKLNKAAAAAVCAAAAAVIACCAVVLLNQNIRIKIMDEINLRYPEKCRYTYYYVNNILQYGLEEHDLEQNDVKEIQVGNNKKYMVNHSRGYAMEFPRDATFDLTSGNEFIKAKTEKYDITVSKEFSPYEDVRGYIRDYLHKFLLNDRFREQNKIEIHKNSVEKIGDFWVQVVFAERTPAPDSPIKQKVYAYCYIYEEEQRYYRIMLKAPEYDDEFIDTVYRMLYSFTLDVPIQGVSKDYTNYAPVEDPNWNEETKAFYEELVNTDKLKWGIYVPQGVRDLHFEEVEEMEQTIDYTFEGMIEYLYYWEEFPSEGMLEAYNKGKIVELTVQTSTVMNEELDGWSPAFDVLDGRCDDYIRAFARAAKEFGHPFLFRLNNEMNSDWVSYSSSVLMCDPSLYVEIWHRYYNIFREEGVDNAIWIFNPNNITFPPCGFNDPMAYYPGNDYVHVFGVTGYNTGTYYAEKYGEKWRSFEELYDECELLFGERYAKFPWIITEFASSSVGGDKVQWINDMFGVLHKYPKIKMAFWFNSADWDPDYPKETVLSRPYWLDETPETLKAFGDNVKKE
;
A
#
# COMPACT_ATOMS: atom_id res chain seq x y z
N MET A 1 -20.69 58.33 60.41
CA MET A 1 -21.44 57.05 60.38
C MET A 1 -20.54 56.00 61.03
N VAL A 2 -20.76 55.55 62.28
CA VAL A 2 -21.78 54.56 62.70
C VAL A 2 -21.56 53.26 61.89
N LYS A 3 -21.23 52.07 62.42
CA LYS A 3 -21.42 51.50 63.76
C LYS A 3 -20.67 50.17 63.88
N ILE A 4 -20.31 49.84 65.12
CA ILE A 4 -20.12 48.51 65.67
C ILE A 4 -21.39 47.65 65.48
N MET A 5 -21.28 46.33 65.21
CA MET A 5 -22.07 45.25 65.84
C MET A 5 -21.77 43.90 65.15
N LYS A 6 -21.15 42.96 65.87
CA LYS A 6 -21.79 41.87 66.64
C LYS A 6 -22.61 40.89 65.80
N ILE A 7 -22.02 39.70 65.71
CA ILE A 7 -22.50 38.41 65.24
C ILE A 7 -23.88 38.08 65.86
N LYS A 8 -24.83 37.69 65.00
CA LYS A 8 -25.92 36.78 65.35
C LYS A 8 -25.85 35.58 64.40
N LEU A 9 -25.63 34.39 64.95
CA LEU A 9 -25.81 33.13 64.23
C LEU A 9 -27.22 33.10 63.65
N ASN A 10 -27.32 32.98 62.33
CA ASN A 10 -28.60 32.83 61.66
C ASN A 10 -28.84 31.34 61.35
N LYS A 11 -30.06 30.88 61.57
CA LYS A 11 -30.52 29.47 61.50
C LYS A 11 -30.33 28.76 60.14
N ALA A 12 -29.70 29.42 59.16
CA ALA A 12 -29.41 28.87 57.83
C ALA A 12 -28.24 27.86 57.83
N ALA A 13 -27.24 28.00 58.72
CA ALA A 13 -26.09 27.10 58.74
C ALA A 13 -26.42 25.67 59.23
N ALA A 14 -27.41 25.52 60.12
CA ALA A 14 -27.89 24.22 60.57
C ALA A 14 -28.74 23.49 59.50
N ALA A 15 -29.40 24.24 58.61
CA ALA A 15 -30.18 23.67 57.50
C ALA A 15 -29.27 23.14 56.37
N ALA A 16 -28.10 23.75 56.16
CA ALA A 16 -27.13 23.31 55.15
C ALA A 16 -26.48 21.96 55.50
N VAL A 17 -26.24 21.67 56.79
CA VAL A 17 -25.64 20.40 57.24
C VAL A 17 -26.64 19.24 57.15
N CYS A 18 -27.94 19.48 57.38
CA CYS A 18 -28.98 18.47 57.16
C CYS A 18 -29.27 18.19 55.68
N ALA A 19 -29.14 19.20 54.80
CA ALA A 19 -29.29 19.02 53.35
C ALA A 19 -28.14 18.20 52.74
N ALA A 20 -26.91 18.37 53.24
CA ALA A 20 -25.76 17.59 52.78
C ALA A 20 -25.84 16.10 53.20
N ALA A 21 -26.37 15.79 54.39
CA ALA A 21 -26.56 14.41 54.84
C ALA A 21 -27.67 13.67 54.06
N ALA A 22 -28.72 14.38 53.64
CA ALA A 22 -29.78 13.81 52.80
C ALA A 22 -29.30 13.55 51.35
N ALA A 23 -28.40 14.38 50.82
CA ALA A 23 -27.81 14.19 49.50
C ALA A 23 -26.87 12.96 49.44
N VAL A 24 -26.14 12.67 50.50
CA VAL A 24 -25.26 11.48 50.57
C VAL A 24 -26.06 10.18 50.68
N ILE A 25 -27.18 10.18 51.40
CA ILE A 25 -28.08 9.00 51.47
C ILE A 25 -28.83 8.79 50.15
N ALA A 26 -29.18 9.87 49.43
CA ALA A 26 -29.75 9.78 48.08
C ALA A 26 -28.72 9.26 47.05
N CYS A 27 -27.45 9.66 47.14
CA CYS A 27 -26.39 9.11 46.27
C CYS A 27 -26.12 7.63 46.53
N CYS A 28 -26.14 7.15 47.78
CA CYS A 28 -25.99 5.71 48.05
C CYS A 28 -27.21 4.88 47.62
N ALA A 29 -28.43 5.44 47.66
CA ALA A 29 -29.62 4.78 47.13
C ALA A 29 -29.65 4.73 45.59
N VAL A 30 -29.12 5.74 44.90
CA VAL A 30 -28.96 5.75 43.43
C VAL A 30 -27.88 4.76 42.98
N VAL A 31 -26.81 4.56 43.78
CA VAL A 31 -25.77 3.56 43.48
C VAL A 31 -26.26 2.12 43.69
N LEU A 32 -27.16 1.86 44.63
CA LEU A 32 -27.77 0.54 44.83
C LEU A 32 -28.97 0.26 43.91
N LEU A 33 -29.67 1.28 43.41
CA LEU A 33 -30.67 1.14 42.35
C LEU A 33 -30.05 1.00 40.95
N ASN A 34 -28.82 1.48 40.73
CA ASN A 34 -28.09 1.31 39.48
C ASN A 34 -27.49 -0.09 39.26
N GLN A 35 -27.39 -0.94 40.29
CA GLN A 35 -27.00 -2.34 40.09
C GLN A 35 -28.12 -3.20 39.48
N ASN A 36 -29.38 -2.77 39.56
CA ASN A 36 -30.52 -3.44 38.90
C ASN A 36 -30.92 -2.78 37.56
N ILE A 37 -30.19 -1.76 37.11
CA ILE A 37 -30.32 -1.18 35.75
C ILE A 37 -29.27 -1.77 34.79
N ARG A 38 -28.34 -2.59 35.29
CA ARG A 38 -27.42 -3.42 34.46
C ARG A 38 -28.07 -4.65 33.80
N ILE A 39 -29.39 -4.82 33.91
CA ILE A 39 -30.16 -5.88 33.24
C ILE A 39 -31.22 -5.29 32.28
N LYS A 40 -31.23 -3.98 32.04
CA LYS A 40 -32.23 -3.32 31.19
C LYS A 40 -31.69 -2.26 30.22
N ILE A 41 -30.43 -2.43 29.82
CA ILE A 41 -29.87 -1.81 28.61
C ILE A 41 -29.32 -2.97 27.77
N MET A 42 -30.21 -3.87 27.35
CA MET A 42 -29.97 -4.83 26.26
C MET A 42 -30.91 -4.57 25.08
N ASP A 43 -31.73 -3.54 25.16
CA ASP A 43 -32.62 -3.10 24.10
C ASP A 43 -32.34 -1.61 23.86
N GLU A 44 -32.09 -1.22 22.61
CA GLU A 44 -31.81 0.14 22.10
C GLU A 44 -30.34 0.53 21.80
N ILE A 45 -29.50 -0.44 21.43
CA ILE A 45 -28.58 -0.24 20.30
C ILE A 45 -29.03 -1.25 19.26
N ASN A 46 -29.40 -0.80 18.05
CA ASN A 46 -29.81 -1.67 16.94
C ASN A 46 -28.58 -2.36 16.31
N LEU A 47 -27.66 -2.85 17.13
CA LEU A 47 -26.75 -3.91 16.74
C LEU A 47 -27.63 -5.14 16.58
N ARG A 48 -27.84 -5.58 15.34
CA ARG A 48 -28.47 -6.87 15.05
C ARG A 48 -27.59 -7.98 15.62
N TYR A 49 -27.70 -8.25 16.92
CA TYR A 49 -27.14 -9.43 17.53
C TYR A 49 -27.64 -10.63 16.73
N PRO A 50 -26.78 -11.59 16.34
CA PRO A 50 -27.29 -12.85 15.80
C PRO A 50 -28.30 -13.39 16.82
N GLU A 51 -29.50 -13.79 16.36
CA GLU A 51 -30.65 -14.13 17.22
C GLU A 51 -30.31 -15.10 18.38
N LYS A 52 -29.16 -15.80 18.30
CA LYS A 52 -28.44 -16.45 19.41
C LYS A 52 -26.92 -16.34 19.22
N CYS A 53 -26.25 -15.34 19.83
CA CYS A 53 -24.80 -15.32 19.97
C CYS A 53 -24.36 -16.49 20.88
N ARG A 54 -23.44 -17.34 20.41
CA ARG A 54 -22.90 -18.48 21.20
C ARG A 54 -21.77 -18.02 22.12
N TYR A 55 -20.86 -17.22 21.57
CA TYR A 55 -19.72 -16.65 22.28
C TYR A 55 -19.18 -15.46 21.49
N THR A 56 -18.44 -14.61 22.17
CA THR A 56 -17.75 -13.46 21.59
C THR A 56 -16.25 -13.58 21.88
N TYR A 57 -15.43 -13.12 20.94
CA TYR A 57 -14.00 -12.93 21.14
C TYR A 57 -13.60 -11.57 20.56
N TYR A 58 -12.46 -11.05 21.02
CA TYR A 58 -12.02 -9.69 20.70
C TYR A 58 -10.62 -9.74 20.10
N TYR A 59 -10.34 -8.80 19.21
CA TYR A 59 -8.98 -8.38 18.90
C TYR A 59 -8.77 -7.02 19.57
N VAL A 60 -7.88 -6.97 20.55
CA VAL A 60 -7.50 -5.73 21.24
C VAL A 60 -6.07 -5.40 20.83
N ASN A 61 -5.88 -4.31 20.08
CA ASN A 61 -4.61 -3.97 19.45
C ASN A 61 -4.06 -5.14 18.61
N ASN A 62 -4.92 -5.79 17.83
CA ASN A 62 -4.66 -7.00 17.03
C ASN A 62 -4.21 -8.24 17.82
N ILE A 63 -4.37 -8.26 19.14
CA ILE A 63 -4.15 -9.44 19.98
C ILE A 63 -5.49 -10.12 20.26
N LEU A 64 -5.59 -11.40 19.90
CA LEU A 64 -6.78 -12.20 20.12
C LEU A 64 -7.00 -12.47 21.62
N GLN A 65 -8.18 -12.11 22.13
CA GLN A 65 -8.60 -12.29 23.51
C GLN A 65 -9.96 -12.98 23.59
N TYR A 66 -10.14 -13.83 24.61
CA TYR A 66 -11.38 -14.56 24.87
C TYR A 66 -11.94 -14.14 26.23
N GLY A 67 -13.25 -13.90 26.31
CA GLY A 67 -13.92 -13.58 27.58
C GLY A 67 -14.94 -12.45 27.48
N LEU A 68 -15.57 -12.13 28.61
CA LEU A 68 -16.54 -11.03 28.78
C LEU A 68 -15.91 -9.82 29.48
N GLU A 69 -14.60 -9.62 29.34
CA GLU A 69 -13.93 -8.50 30.01
C GLU A 69 -14.36 -7.19 29.34
N GLU A 70 -14.73 -6.19 30.15
CA GLU A 70 -14.93 -4.83 29.64
C GLU A 70 -13.57 -4.32 29.14
N HIS A 71 -13.47 -4.06 27.84
CA HIS A 71 -12.27 -3.48 27.24
C HIS A 71 -12.38 -1.96 27.22
N ASP A 72 -11.28 -1.27 27.50
CA ASP A 72 -11.19 0.18 27.33
C ASP A 72 -11.14 0.51 25.84
N LEU A 73 -12.32 0.80 25.28
CA LEU A 73 -12.52 1.13 23.87
C LEU A 73 -11.94 2.51 23.52
N GLU A 74 -11.67 3.38 24.48
CA GLU A 74 -11.09 4.71 24.20
C GLU A 74 -9.59 4.64 23.95
N GLN A 75 -8.89 3.77 24.70
CA GLN A 75 -7.44 3.64 24.61
C GLN A 75 -6.97 2.54 23.67
N ASN A 76 -7.84 1.61 23.30
CA ASN A 76 -7.48 0.45 22.48
C ASN A 76 -8.24 0.40 21.17
N ASP A 77 -7.57 -0.16 20.17
CA ASP A 77 -8.20 -0.54 18.92
C ASP A 77 -8.88 -1.90 19.08
N VAL A 78 -10.21 -1.90 19.17
CA VAL A 78 -10.98 -3.11 19.47
C VAL A 78 -11.87 -3.51 18.31
N LYS A 79 -11.72 -4.78 17.89
CA LYS A 79 -12.64 -5.45 16.97
C LYS A 79 -13.31 -6.60 17.71
N GLU A 80 -14.63 -6.54 17.82
CA GLU A 80 -15.44 -7.56 18.48
C GLU A 80 -15.98 -8.54 17.44
N ILE A 81 -15.81 -9.84 17.67
CA ILE A 81 -16.36 -10.91 16.83
C ILE A 81 -17.39 -11.70 17.60
N GLN A 82 -18.66 -11.49 17.29
CA GLN A 82 -19.79 -12.24 17.81
C GLN A 82 -20.02 -13.49 16.96
N VAL A 83 -20.05 -14.66 17.58
CA VAL A 83 -20.13 -15.94 16.87
C VAL A 83 -21.49 -16.58 17.07
N GLY A 84 -22.27 -16.67 15.99
CA GLY A 84 -23.57 -17.36 15.97
C GLY A 84 -23.48 -18.83 15.55
N ASN A 85 -24.65 -19.42 15.27
CA ASN A 85 -24.74 -20.79 14.73
C ASN A 85 -24.16 -20.87 13.31
N ASN A 86 -24.58 -19.98 12.42
CA ASN A 86 -24.34 -20.07 10.97
C ASN A 86 -23.61 -18.85 10.40
N LYS A 87 -23.15 -17.93 11.27
CA LYS A 87 -22.52 -16.68 10.89
C LYS A 87 -21.63 -16.10 11.98
N LYS A 88 -20.77 -15.17 11.61
CA LYS A 88 -20.08 -14.25 12.53
C LYS A 88 -20.59 -12.84 12.29
N TYR A 89 -20.52 -11.99 13.30
CA TYR A 89 -20.81 -10.57 13.18
C TYR A 89 -19.62 -9.82 13.77
N MET A 90 -18.97 -8.99 12.95
CA MET A 90 -17.83 -8.18 13.39
C MET A 90 -18.28 -6.77 13.68
N VAL A 91 -17.92 -6.24 14.84
CA VAL A 91 -18.03 -4.81 15.18
C VAL A 91 -16.63 -4.21 15.18
N ASN A 92 -16.42 -3.19 14.36
CA ASN A 92 -15.17 -2.44 14.29
C ASN A 92 -15.35 -1.08 14.97
N HIS A 93 -15.03 -1.02 16.27
CA HIS A 93 -15.27 0.17 17.10
C HIS A 93 -14.45 1.37 16.64
N SER A 94 -13.20 1.18 16.23
CA SER A 94 -12.31 2.27 15.80
C SER A 94 -12.67 2.84 14.43
N ARG A 95 -13.43 2.10 13.62
CA ARG A 95 -13.90 2.57 12.29
C ARG A 95 -15.39 2.87 12.22
N GLY A 96 -16.17 2.54 13.26
CA GLY A 96 -17.58 2.88 13.39
C GLY A 96 -18.51 2.11 12.46
N TYR A 97 -18.24 0.82 12.22
CA TYR A 97 -19.15 -0.02 11.44
C TYR A 97 -19.22 -1.44 11.98
N ALA A 98 -20.30 -2.14 11.65
CA ALA A 98 -20.43 -3.57 11.88
C ALA A 98 -21.12 -4.26 10.72
N MET A 99 -20.81 -5.55 10.51
CA MET A 99 -21.47 -6.39 9.51
C MET A 99 -21.29 -7.89 9.78
N GLU A 100 -22.13 -8.68 9.14
CA GLU A 100 -22.09 -10.13 9.09
C GLU A 100 -20.95 -10.65 8.20
N PHE A 101 -20.43 -11.80 8.57
CA PHE A 101 -19.50 -12.60 7.79
C PHE A 101 -19.90 -14.09 7.84
N PRO A 102 -19.49 -14.90 6.83
CA PRO A 102 -19.65 -16.35 6.89
C PRO A 102 -19.10 -16.97 8.18
N ARG A 103 -19.69 -18.09 8.61
CA ARG A 103 -19.42 -18.68 9.94
C ARG A 103 -17.96 -19.08 10.13
N ASP A 104 -17.32 -19.55 9.08
CA ASP A 104 -15.95 -20.04 9.04
C ASP A 104 -14.92 -18.92 8.83
N ALA A 105 -15.37 -17.66 8.62
CA ALA A 105 -14.48 -16.53 8.34
C ALA A 105 -13.40 -16.35 9.42
N THR A 106 -12.14 -16.35 9.01
CA THR A 106 -10.99 -15.94 9.82
C THR A 106 -10.57 -14.54 9.44
N PHE A 107 -10.13 -13.72 10.40
CA PHE A 107 -9.82 -12.32 10.17
C PHE A 107 -8.31 -12.08 10.25
N ASP A 108 -7.82 -11.28 9.31
CA ASP A 108 -6.52 -10.63 9.34
C ASP A 108 -6.76 -9.12 9.47
N LEU A 109 -6.36 -8.58 10.62
CA LEU A 109 -6.56 -7.19 11.01
C LEU A 109 -5.22 -6.43 11.09
N THR A 110 -4.16 -7.00 10.50
CA THR A 110 -2.81 -6.44 10.51
C THR A 110 -2.76 -5.03 9.92
N SER A 111 -3.52 -4.78 8.84
CA SER A 111 -3.62 -3.48 8.14
C SER A 111 -4.83 -2.65 8.59
N GLY A 112 -5.26 -2.78 9.85
CA GLY A 112 -6.54 -2.26 10.32
C GLY A 112 -6.76 -0.76 10.07
N ASN A 113 -5.70 0.05 9.94
CA ASN A 113 -5.82 1.47 9.59
C ASN A 113 -6.21 1.72 8.13
N GLU A 114 -6.02 0.74 7.25
CA GLU A 114 -6.35 0.83 5.83
C GLU A 114 -7.54 -0.06 5.47
N PHE A 115 -7.45 -1.35 5.78
CA PHE A 115 -8.45 -2.36 5.44
C PHE A 115 -8.41 -3.55 6.40
N ILE A 116 -9.45 -4.38 6.35
CA ILE A 116 -9.45 -5.70 6.99
C ILE A 116 -9.58 -6.78 5.93
N LYS A 117 -8.96 -7.92 6.18
CA LYS A 117 -9.12 -9.12 5.35
C LYS A 117 -9.88 -10.18 6.15
N ALA A 118 -10.78 -10.89 5.49
CA ALA A 118 -11.38 -12.10 6.02
C ALA A 118 -11.30 -13.21 4.97
N LYS A 119 -10.98 -14.42 5.41
CA LYS A 119 -10.90 -15.61 4.55
C LYS A 119 -11.85 -16.67 5.06
N THR A 120 -12.47 -17.38 4.13
CA THR A 120 -13.34 -18.54 4.38
C THR A 120 -12.84 -19.70 3.52
N GLU A 121 -13.49 -20.87 3.59
CA GLU A 121 -13.18 -21.98 2.69
C GLU A 121 -13.38 -21.61 1.20
N LYS A 122 -14.33 -20.71 0.90
CA LYS A 122 -14.71 -20.35 -0.47
C LYS A 122 -14.31 -18.95 -0.90
N TYR A 123 -14.23 -18.01 0.02
CA TYR A 123 -14.19 -16.58 -0.26
C TYR A 123 -13.01 -15.88 0.40
N ASP A 124 -12.35 -15.02 -0.37
CA ASP A 124 -11.48 -13.96 0.14
C ASP A 124 -12.27 -12.65 0.17
N ILE A 125 -12.24 -11.96 1.31
CA ILE A 125 -13.04 -10.76 1.56
C ILE A 125 -12.11 -9.65 2.03
N THR A 126 -12.21 -8.47 1.42
CA THR A 126 -11.52 -7.26 1.87
C THR A 126 -12.54 -6.17 2.11
N VAL A 127 -12.46 -5.52 3.28
CA VAL A 127 -13.30 -4.36 3.59
C VAL A 127 -12.46 -3.17 4.01
N SER A 128 -12.76 -2.03 3.41
CA SER A 128 -12.09 -0.77 3.68
C SER A 128 -13.08 0.38 3.81
N LYS A 129 -12.69 1.38 4.61
CA LYS A 129 -13.39 2.65 4.77
C LYS A 129 -12.58 3.69 4.02
N GLU A 130 -13.23 4.36 3.07
CA GLU A 130 -12.57 5.15 2.04
C GLU A 130 -13.11 6.58 2.01
N PHE A 131 -12.33 7.47 1.41
CA PHE A 131 -12.68 8.87 1.19
C PHE A 131 -12.39 9.26 -0.26
N SER A 132 -13.42 9.74 -0.96
CA SER A 132 -13.27 10.26 -2.32
C SER A 132 -12.61 11.64 -2.25
N PRO A 133 -11.58 11.95 -3.05
CA PRO A 133 -11.07 13.31 -3.17
C PRO A 133 -12.06 14.25 -3.90
N TYR A 134 -13.13 13.71 -4.50
CA TYR A 134 -14.16 14.47 -5.22
C TYR A 134 -15.55 14.35 -4.58
N GLU A 135 -16.34 15.41 -4.66
CA GLU A 135 -17.74 15.44 -4.18
C GLU A 135 -18.63 14.42 -4.88
N ASP A 136 -18.41 14.18 -6.19
CA ASP A 136 -19.10 13.12 -6.94
C ASP A 136 -18.43 11.76 -6.68
N VAL A 137 -18.75 11.16 -5.53
CA VAL A 137 -18.25 9.83 -5.12
C VAL A 137 -18.60 8.76 -6.16
N ARG A 138 -19.78 8.84 -6.79
CA ARG A 138 -20.22 7.85 -7.78
C ARG A 138 -19.42 7.96 -9.07
N GLY A 139 -19.22 9.18 -9.56
CA GLY A 139 -18.34 9.47 -10.69
C GLY A 139 -16.91 9.02 -10.41
N TYR A 140 -16.37 9.33 -9.23
CA TYR A 140 -15.04 8.88 -8.81
C TYR A 140 -14.88 7.36 -8.88
N ILE A 141 -15.81 6.59 -8.30
CA ILE A 141 -15.75 5.12 -8.36
C ILE A 141 -15.90 4.62 -9.80
N ARG A 142 -16.86 5.14 -10.56
CA ARG A 142 -17.14 4.67 -11.93
C ARG A 142 -16.01 5.00 -12.90
N ASP A 143 -15.56 6.24 -12.90
CA ASP A 143 -14.72 6.83 -13.95
C ASP A 143 -13.23 6.77 -13.62
N TYR A 144 -12.87 6.62 -12.35
CA TYR A 144 -11.47 6.51 -11.93
C TYR A 144 -11.16 5.10 -11.39
N LEU A 145 -11.79 4.66 -10.31
CA LEU A 145 -11.46 3.34 -9.73
C LEU A 145 -11.79 2.19 -10.70
N HIS A 146 -12.99 2.22 -11.28
CA HIS A 146 -13.48 1.19 -12.19
C HIS A 146 -13.22 1.51 -13.67
N LYS A 147 -12.37 2.50 -13.96
CA LYS A 147 -12.07 2.95 -15.33
C LYS A 147 -11.77 1.78 -16.27
N PHE A 148 -10.93 0.84 -15.83
CA PHE A 148 -10.54 -0.32 -16.62
C PHE A 148 -11.55 -1.46 -16.50
N LEU A 149 -12.01 -1.77 -15.28
CA LEU A 149 -12.99 -2.85 -15.05
C LEU A 149 -14.27 -2.68 -15.86
N LEU A 150 -14.74 -1.46 -16.09
CA LEU A 150 -15.96 -1.16 -16.84
C LEU A 150 -15.71 -0.79 -18.31
N ASN A 151 -14.45 -0.81 -18.77
CA ASN A 151 -14.11 -0.53 -20.16
C ASN A 151 -14.34 -1.79 -21.04
N ASP A 152 -15.13 -1.67 -22.10
CA ASP A 152 -15.49 -2.79 -22.97
C ASP A 152 -14.27 -3.43 -23.66
N ARG A 153 -13.37 -2.61 -24.21
CA ARG A 153 -12.14 -3.09 -24.87
C ARG A 153 -11.26 -3.86 -23.89
N PHE A 154 -11.02 -3.29 -22.71
CA PHE A 154 -10.23 -3.93 -21.67
C PHE A 154 -10.83 -5.29 -21.28
N ARG A 155 -12.15 -5.33 -21.06
CA ARG A 155 -12.85 -6.55 -20.68
C ARG A 155 -12.79 -7.64 -21.76
N GLU A 156 -13.04 -7.28 -23.02
CA GLU A 156 -12.97 -8.20 -24.14
C GLU A 156 -11.57 -8.80 -24.31
N GLN A 157 -10.53 -7.97 -24.21
CA GLN A 157 -9.14 -8.40 -24.39
C GLN A 157 -8.59 -9.22 -23.21
N ASN A 158 -9.18 -9.07 -22.02
CA ASN A 158 -8.75 -9.77 -20.80
C ASN A 158 -9.75 -10.83 -20.30
N LYS A 159 -10.77 -11.16 -21.11
CA LYS A 159 -11.80 -12.18 -20.84
C LYS A 159 -12.56 -11.94 -19.53
N ILE A 160 -13.01 -10.71 -19.32
CA ILE A 160 -13.76 -10.29 -18.13
C ILE A 160 -15.23 -10.07 -18.51
N GLU A 161 -16.12 -10.83 -17.87
CA GLU A 161 -17.57 -10.68 -17.97
C GLU A 161 -18.11 -9.87 -16.78
N ILE A 162 -19.10 -9.01 -17.03
CA ILE A 162 -19.85 -8.33 -15.99
C ILE A 162 -21.23 -8.96 -15.92
N HIS A 163 -21.46 -9.74 -14.85
CA HIS A 163 -22.76 -10.35 -14.56
C HIS A 163 -23.79 -9.33 -14.08
N LYS A 164 -23.30 -8.28 -13.40
CA LYS A 164 -24.14 -7.22 -12.84
C LYS A 164 -23.34 -5.94 -12.63
N ASN A 165 -23.96 -4.80 -12.92
CA ASN A 165 -23.50 -3.48 -12.49
C ASN A 165 -24.74 -2.62 -12.22
N SER A 166 -25.04 -2.38 -10.95
CA SER A 166 -26.25 -1.65 -10.54
C SER A 166 -25.97 -0.74 -9.35
N VAL A 167 -26.84 0.26 -9.18
CA VAL A 167 -26.93 1.07 -7.97
C VAL A 167 -28.28 0.78 -7.33
N GLU A 168 -28.24 0.26 -6.11
CA GLU A 168 -29.41 -0.28 -5.41
C GLU A 168 -29.55 0.34 -4.03
N LYS A 169 -30.78 0.39 -3.52
CA LYS A 169 -31.03 0.77 -2.13
C LYS A 169 -31.07 -0.50 -1.28
N ILE A 170 -30.10 -0.68 -0.40
CA ILE A 170 -29.94 -1.85 0.47
C ILE A 170 -29.96 -1.38 1.92
N GLY A 171 -31.02 -1.71 2.65
CA GLY A 171 -31.29 -1.11 3.96
C GLY A 171 -31.42 0.41 3.83
N ASP A 172 -30.63 1.14 4.61
CA ASP A 172 -30.63 2.61 4.60
C ASP A 172 -29.64 3.22 3.59
N PHE A 173 -28.81 2.38 2.96
CA PHE A 173 -27.72 2.84 2.11
C PHE A 173 -28.03 2.70 0.62
N TRP A 174 -27.49 3.62 -0.18
CA TRP A 174 -27.29 3.37 -1.60
C TRP A 174 -25.98 2.61 -1.78
N VAL A 175 -26.00 1.57 -2.60
CA VAL A 175 -24.86 0.70 -2.84
C VAL A 175 -24.67 0.48 -4.33
N GLN A 176 -23.46 0.70 -4.84
CA GLN A 176 -23.10 0.16 -6.15
C GLN A 176 -22.63 -1.28 -6.00
N VAL A 177 -23.22 -2.20 -6.75
CA VAL A 177 -22.88 -3.62 -6.76
C VAL A 177 -22.42 -4.00 -8.17
N VAL A 178 -21.19 -4.48 -8.26
CA VAL A 178 -20.62 -5.03 -9.50
C VAL A 178 -20.25 -6.49 -9.28
N PHE A 179 -20.83 -7.40 -10.06
CA PHE A 179 -20.38 -8.78 -10.15
C PHE A 179 -19.61 -8.96 -11.46
N ALA A 180 -18.38 -9.45 -11.35
CA ALA A 180 -17.50 -9.68 -12.49
C ALA A 180 -16.92 -11.11 -12.43
N GLU A 181 -16.58 -11.66 -13.57
CA GLU A 181 -15.88 -12.94 -13.68
C GLU A 181 -14.79 -12.82 -14.73
N ARG A 182 -13.55 -13.15 -14.37
CA ARG A 182 -12.48 -13.33 -15.35
C ARG A 182 -12.44 -14.80 -15.75
N THR A 183 -12.31 -15.12 -17.03
CA THR A 183 -12.06 -16.49 -17.49
C THR A 183 -10.55 -16.76 -17.59
N PRO A 184 -9.94 -17.52 -16.65
CA PRO A 184 -8.52 -17.85 -16.69
C PRO A 184 -8.22 -18.87 -17.80
N ALA A 185 -6.93 -19.05 -18.12
CA ALA A 185 -6.48 -20.18 -18.94
C ALA A 185 -6.87 -21.54 -18.32
N PRO A 186 -7.09 -22.60 -19.12
CA PRO A 186 -7.55 -23.91 -18.61
C PRO A 186 -6.68 -24.52 -17.50
N ASP A 187 -5.38 -24.26 -17.53
CA ASP A 187 -4.36 -24.73 -16.60
C ASP A 187 -3.95 -23.69 -15.55
N SER A 188 -4.64 -22.54 -15.51
CA SER A 188 -4.36 -21.47 -14.56
C SER A 188 -4.48 -21.96 -13.10
N PRO A 189 -3.53 -21.58 -12.23
CA PRO A 189 -3.64 -21.86 -10.81
C PRO A 189 -4.69 -20.97 -10.14
N ILE A 190 -5.12 -19.87 -10.76
CA ILE A 190 -6.10 -18.94 -10.20
C ILE A 190 -7.48 -19.61 -10.13
N LYS A 191 -7.92 -19.91 -8.91
CA LYS A 191 -9.24 -20.53 -8.65
C LYS A 191 -10.32 -19.52 -8.32
N GLN A 192 -9.94 -18.41 -7.72
CA GLN A 192 -10.84 -17.31 -7.35
C GLN A 192 -11.02 -16.40 -8.57
N LYS A 193 -12.01 -16.72 -9.41
CA LYS A 193 -12.22 -16.07 -10.73
C LYS A 193 -13.42 -15.13 -10.76
N VAL A 194 -14.29 -15.18 -9.75
CA VAL A 194 -15.49 -14.35 -9.61
C VAL A 194 -15.27 -13.29 -8.55
N TYR A 195 -15.76 -12.09 -8.79
CA TYR A 195 -15.59 -10.91 -7.96
C TYR A 195 -16.93 -10.25 -7.67
N ALA A 196 -17.10 -9.79 -6.44
CA ALA A 196 -18.12 -8.82 -6.06
C ALA A 196 -17.44 -7.55 -5.56
N TYR A 197 -17.80 -6.40 -6.13
CA TYR A 197 -17.40 -5.10 -5.64
C TYR A 197 -18.65 -4.37 -5.16
N CYS A 198 -18.69 -4.04 -3.88
CA CYS A 198 -19.79 -3.31 -3.27
C CYS A 198 -19.28 -2.00 -2.68
N TYR A 199 -19.82 -0.88 -3.15
CA TYR A 199 -19.50 0.45 -2.64
C TYR A 199 -20.72 1.04 -1.94
N ILE A 200 -20.68 1.07 -0.61
CA ILE A 200 -21.74 1.61 0.23
C ILE A 200 -21.51 3.11 0.39
N TYR A 201 -22.42 3.92 -0.13
CA TYR A 201 -22.31 5.38 -0.08
C TYR A 201 -22.80 5.92 1.27
N GLU A 202 -21.99 6.78 1.87
CA GLU A 202 -22.36 7.55 3.07
C GLU A 202 -22.66 9.01 2.70
N GLU A 203 -22.87 9.86 3.71
CA GLU A 203 -22.87 11.31 3.55
C GLU A 203 -21.47 11.84 3.25
N GLU A 204 -21.42 13.00 2.61
CA GLU A 204 -20.18 13.64 2.17
C GLU A 204 -19.41 12.75 1.17
N GLN A 205 -18.09 12.76 1.25
CA GLN A 205 -17.20 12.04 0.34
C GLN A 205 -16.81 10.64 0.84
N ARG A 206 -17.45 10.15 1.91
CA ARG A 206 -17.14 8.88 2.57
C ARG A 206 -17.88 7.71 1.92
N TYR A 207 -17.20 6.58 1.80
CA TYR A 207 -17.80 5.33 1.34
C TYR A 207 -17.10 4.11 1.94
N TYR A 208 -17.76 2.96 1.91
CA TYR A 208 -17.15 1.68 2.30
C TYR A 208 -17.06 0.78 1.08
N ARG A 209 -15.94 0.10 0.95
CA ARG A 209 -15.72 -0.89 -0.10
C ARG A 209 -15.71 -2.28 0.51
N ILE A 210 -16.52 -3.19 -0.03
CA ILE A 210 -16.48 -4.62 0.26
C ILE A 210 -16.15 -5.31 -1.06
N MET A 211 -15.01 -5.98 -1.11
CA MET A 211 -14.62 -6.84 -2.22
C MET A 211 -14.66 -8.29 -1.77
N LEU A 212 -15.32 -9.16 -2.55
CA LEU A 212 -15.28 -10.60 -2.34
C LEU A 212 -14.75 -11.27 -3.60
N LYS A 213 -13.95 -12.32 -3.41
CA LYS A 213 -13.60 -13.27 -4.46
C LYS A 213 -14.27 -14.61 -4.20
N ALA A 214 -14.69 -15.29 -5.26
CA ALA A 214 -15.27 -16.61 -5.21
C ALA A 214 -14.77 -17.50 -6.36
N PRO A 215 -14.85 -18.83 -6.20
CA PRO A 215 -14.54 -19.76 -7.29
C PRO A 215 -15.60 -19.77 -8.37
N GLU A 216 -16.88 -19.53 -8.05
CA GLU A 216 -17.99 -19.61 -9.00
C GLU A 216 -19.04 -18.53 -8.73
N TYR A 217 -19.77 -18.14 -9.77
CA TYR A 217 -20.89 -17.20 -9.70
C TYR A 217 -22.18 -17.99 -9.54
N ASP A 218 -22.56 -18.25 -8.30
CA ASP A 218 -23.74 -19.04 -7.94
C ASP A 218 -24.66 -18.29 -6.95
N ASP A 219 -25.85 -18.86 -6.71
CA ASP A 219 -26.85 -18.30 -5.81
C ASP A 219 -26.32 -18.18 -4.37
N GLU A 220 -25.41 -19.07 -3.94
CA GLU A 220 -24.81 -19.05 -2.60
C GLU A 220 -23.87 -17.85 -2.44
N PHE A 221 -23.05 -17.57 -3.45
CA PHE A 221 -22.19 -16.39 -3.49
C PHE A 221 -23.02 -15.10 -3.48
N ILE A 222 -24.03 -15.00 -4.34
CA ILE A 222 -24.93 -13.84 -4.40
C ILE A 222 -25.62 -13.63 -3.03
N ASP A 223 -26.21 -14.68 -2.44
CA ASP A 223 -26.86 -14.62 -1.13
C ASP A 223 -25.87 -14.21 -0.03
N THR A 224 -24.63 -14.70 -0.07
CA THR A 224 -23.58 -14.28 0.87
C THR A 224 -23.28 -12.79 0.77
N VAL A 225 -23.07 -12.27 -0.43
CA VAL A 225 -22.81 -10.85 -0.66
C VAL A 225 -23.97 -9.99 -0.15
N TYR A 226 -25.21 -10.33 -0.50
CA TYR A 226 -26.37 -9.57 -0.05
C TYR A 226 -26.62 -9.69 1.46
N ARG A 227 -26.39 -10.84 2.09
CA ARG A 227 -26.48 -10.98 3.55
C ARG A 227 -25.52 -10.03 4.27
N MET A 228 -24.28 -9.95 3.79
CA MET A 228 -23.30 -8.98 4.32
C MET A 228 -23.82 -7.54 4.16
N LEU A 229 -24.28 -7.16 2.96
CA LEU A 229 -24.78 -5.81 2.70
C LEU A 229 -26.02 -5.44 3.54
N TYR A 230 -27.01 -6.33 3.67
CA TYR A 230 -28.20 -6.10 4.49
C TYR A 230 -27.92 -6.06 5.99
N SER A 231 -26.77 -6.57 6.42
CA SER A 231 -26.32 -6.56 7.81
C SER A 231 -25.42 -5.37 8.15
N PHE A 232 -24.90 -4.66 7.14
CA PHE A 232 -24.02 -3.52 7.34
C PHE A 232 -24.74 -2.40 8.09
N THR A 233 -24.08 -1.85 9.11
CA THR A 233 -24.60 -0.75 9.92
C THR A 233 -23.49 0.20 10.36
N LEU A 234 -23.86 1.47 10.48
CA LEU A 234 -23.06 2.53 11.09
C LEU A 234 -23.54 2.88 12.50
N ASP A 235 -24.49 2.11 13.07
CA ASP A 235 -24.93 2.23 14.47
C ASP A 235 -23.88 1.63 15.43
N VAL A 236 -22.66 2.15 15.31
CA VAL A 236 -21.47 1.78 16.10
C VAL A 236 -20.74 3.07 16.46
N PRO A 237 -20.78 3.50 17.73
CA PRO A 237 -20.01 4.65 18.18
C PRO A 237 -18.52 4.46 17.88
N ILE A 238 -17.90 5.46 17.25
CA ILE A 238 -16.46 5.45 17.00
C ILE A 238 -15.72 5.60 18.33
N GLN A 239 -14.91 4.61 18.69
CA GLN A 239 -14.09 4.59 19.91
C GLN A 239 -12.70 4.03 19.60
N GLY A 240 -11.67 4.69 20.14
CA GLY A 240 -10.28 4.32 19.91
C GLY A 240 -9.77 4.82 18.55
N VAL A 241 -8.58 4.36 18.17
CA VAL A 241 -7.92 4.71 16.90
C VAL A 241 -7.42 3.43 16.25
N SER A 242 -7.80 3.19 14.99
CA SER A 242 -7.32 2.02 14.25
C SER A 242 -5.83 2.18 13.95
N LYS A 243 -5.05 1.10 14.05
CA LYS A 243 -3.62 1.11 13.77
C LYS A 243 -3.25 -0.04 12.85
N ASP A 244 -2.02 0.00 12.37
CA ASP A 244 -1.37 -1.11 11.70
C ASP A 244 -0.48 -1.87 12.68
N TYR A 245 -0.39 -3.18 12.50
CA TYR A 245 0.28 -4.10 13.43
C TYR A 245 1.30 -4.95 12.69
N THR A 246 2.13 -4.30 11.87
CA THR A 246 3.10 -4.99 11.04
C THR A 246 4.30 -5.47 11.86
N ASN A 247 4.88 -6.57 11.43
CA ASN A 247 6.18 -7.05 11.90
C ASN A 247 7.15 -7.22 10.73
N TYR A 248 6.93 -6.46 9.64
CA TYR A 248 7.66 -6.61 8.39
C TYR A 248 9.15 -6.47 8.63
N ALA A 249 9.90 -7.46 8.14
CA ALA A 249 11.33 -7.56 8.31
C ALA A 249 11.90 -8.38 7.14
N PRO A 250 13.12 -8.07 6.68
CA PRO A 250 13.76 -8.90 5.68
C PRO A 250 14.09 -10.27 6.27
N VAL A 251 13.95 -11.31 5.45
CA VAL A 251 14.45 -12.65 5.73
C VAL A 251 15.53 -12.93 4.70
N GLU A 252 16.78 -13.11 5.17
CA GLU A 252 17.88 -13.49 4.28
C GLU A 252 17.57 -14.81 3.58
N ASP A 253 17.84 -14.89 2.27
CA ASP A 253 17.71 -16.16 1.55
C ASP A 253 18.86 -17.09 1.96
N PRO A 254 18.58 -18.25 2.60
CA PRO A 254 19.63 -19.15 3.06
C PRO A 254 20.40 -19.83 1.92
N ASN A 255 19.97 -19.66 0.68
CA ASN A 255 20.57 -20.28 -0.49
C ASN A 255 21.44 -19.32 -1.28
N TRP A 256 21.53 -18.04 -0.89
CA TRP A 256 22.42 -17.09 -1.56
C TRP A 256 23.85 -17.63 -1.67
N ASN A 257 24.48 -17.39 -2.81
CA ASN A 257 25.90 -17.67 -2.94
C ASN A 257 26.72 -16.71 -2.05
N GLU A 258 27.99 -17.06 -1.82
CA GLU A 258 28.85 -16.34 -0.87
C GLU A 258 28.99 -14.86 -1.21
N GLU A 259 29.08 -14.53 -2.50
CA GLU A 259 29.22 -13.17 -2.99
C GLU A 259 27.96 -12.34 -2.74
N THR A 260 26.78 -12.90 -3.00
CA THR A 260 25.50 -12.23 -2.80
C THR A 260 25.21 -11.99 -1.33
N LYS A 261 25.54 -12.99 -0.50
CA LYS A 261 25.44 -12.84 0.95
C LYS A 261 26.37 -11.73 1.46
N ALA A 262 27.62 -11.70 1.00
CA ALA A 262 28.58 -10.68 1.39
C ALA A 262 28.13 -9.27 0.96
N PHE A 263 27.60 -9.13 -0.26
CA PHE A 263 27.06 -7.85 -0.73
C PHE A 263 25.85 -7.40 0.11
N TYR A 264 24.92 -8.29 0.43
CA TYR A 264 23.77 -7.95 1.27
C TYR A 264 24.21 -7.55 2.69
N GLU A 265 25.15 -8.29 3.30
CA GLU A 265 25.73 -7.93 4.60
C GLU A 265 26.42 -6.56 4.56
N GLU A 266 27.15 -6.24 3.49
CA GLU A 266 27.74 -4.91 3.29
C GLU A 266 26.67 -3.82 3.16
N LEU A 267 25.64 -4.05 2.34
CA LEU A 267 24.54 -3.11 2.12
C LEU A 267 23.80 -2.80 3.44
N VAL A 268 23.53 -3.81 4.25
CA VAL A 268 22.83 -3.62 5.55
C VAL A 268 23.69 -2.85 6.54
N ASN A 269 25.00 -3.12 6.59
CA ASN A 269 25.90 -2.60 7.61
C ASN A 269 26.65 -1.31 7.21
N THR A 270 26.51 -0.84 5.97
CA THR A 270 27.16 0.41 5.55
C THR A 270 26.54 1.62 6.26
N ASP A 271 27.41 2.50 6.75
CA ASP A 271 27.06 3.86 7.18
C ASP A 271 27.28 4.88 6.06
N LYS A 272 27.95 4.48 4.97
CA LYS A 272 28.16 5.30 3.78
C LYS A 272 27.06 5.00 2.76
N LEU A 273 26.36 6.02 2.30
CA LEU A 273 25.41 5.93 1.20
C LEU A 273 26.17 5.57 -0.09
N LYS A 274 25.70 4.53 -0.78
CA LYS A 274 26.17 4.18 -2.13
C LYS A 274 25.35 4.93 -3.17
N TRP A 275 25.96 5.28 -4.30
CA TRP A 275 25.29 6.04 -5.34
C TRP A 275 25.23 5.24 -6.64
N GLY A 276 24.07 5.23 -7.26
CA GLY A 276 23.87 4.70 -8.60
C GLY A 276 23.24 5.72 -9.53
N ILE A 277 23.18 5.36 -10.80
CA ILE A 277 22.57 6.20 -11.84
C ILE A 277 21.84 5.35 -12.87
N TYR A 278 20.66 5.78 -13.26
CA TYR A 278 19.96 5.25 -14.42
C TYR A 278 20.32 6.09 -15.64
N VAL A 279 20.81 5.44 -16.69
CA VAL A 279 20.87 6.00 -18.05
C VAL A 279 20.05 5.06 -18.94
N PRO A 280 19.12 5.57 -19.76
CA PRO A 280 18.25 4.73 -20.57
C PRO A 280 19.01 3.70 -21.42
N GLN A 281 18.66 2.42 -21.24
CA GLN A 281 19.20 1.28 -22.00
C GLN A 281 20.72 1.07 -21.83
N GLY A 282 21.33 1.68 -20.80
CA GLY A 282 22.77 1.67 -20.60
C GLY A 282 23.36 0.27 -20.42
N VAL A 283 22.73 -0.59 -19.61
CA VAL A 283 23.24 -1.93 -19.33
C VAL A 283 22.95 -2.86 -20.51
N ARG A 284 21.70 -2.91 -20.99
CA ARG A 284 21.32 -3.87 -22.04
C ARG A 284 22.02 -3.64 -23.38
N ASP A 285 22.31 -2.37 -23.73
CA ASP A 285 22.92 -2.01 -25.01
C ASP A 285 24.42 -1.70 -24.90
N LEU A 286 25.03 -1.95 -23.72
CA LEU A 286 26.45 -1.71 -23.44
C LEU A 286 26.88 -0.23 -23.58
N HIS A 287 25.95 0.70 -23.37
CA HIS A 287 26.20 2.14 -23.43
C HIS A 287 26.64 2.71 -22.07
N PHE A 288 27.88 2.40 -21.67
CA PHE A 288 28.45 2.88 -20.41
C PHE A 288 29.14 4.24 -20.54
N GLU A 289 29.38 4.74 -21.75
CA GLU A 289 30.21 5.91 -22.01
C GLU A 289 29.66 7.17 -21.33
N GLU A 290 28.35 7.39 -21.35
CA GLU A 290 27.71 8.53 -20.69
C GLU A 290 27.97 8.54 -19.19
N VAL A 291 27.87 7.37 -18.55
CA VAL A 291 28.17 7.20 -17.12
C VAL A 291 29.65 7.43 -16.85
N GLU A 292 30.54 6.83 -17.65
CA GLU A 292 31.99 6.98 -17.48
C GLU A 292 32.45 8.43 -17.69
N GLU A 293 31.86 9.18 -18.63
CA GLU A 293 32.11 10.61 -18.85
C GLU A 293 31.66 11.46 -17.66
N MET A 294 30.48 11.19 -17.10
CA MET A 294 30.03 11.84 -15.86
C MET A 294 30.99 11.54 -14.71
N GLU A 295 31.36 10.27 -14.49
CA GLU A 295 32.26 9.82 -13.42
C GLU A 295 33.63 10.49 -13.50
N GLN A 296 34.21 10.58 -14.70
CA GLN A 296 35.46 11.30 -14.94
C GLN A 296 35.34 12.79 -14.62
N THR A 297 34.19 13.40 -14.95
CA THR A 297 33.94 14.82 -14.72
C THR A 297 33.83 15.14 -13.23
N ILE A 298 33.17 14.28 -12.45
CA ILE A 298 32.95 14.49 -11.01
C ILE A 298 34.05 13.89 -10.13
N ASP A 299 34.95 13.06 -10.68
CA ASP A 299 35.98 12.30 -9.95
C ASP A 299 35.35 11.40 -8.88
N TYR A 300 34.31 10.67 -9.29
CA TYR A 300 33.55 9.73 -8.46
C TYR A 300 32.99 8.62 -9.34
N THR A 301 33.01 7.37 -8.88
CA THR A 301 32.46 6.22 -9.59
C THR A 301 31.11 5.84 -8.97
N PHE A 302 30.05 5.83 -9.78
CA PHE A 302 28.75 5.30 -9.36
C PHE A 302 28.87 3.79 -9.16
N GLU A 303 28.58 3.33 -7.94
CA GLU A 303 28.58 1.92 -7.58
C GLU A 303 27.38 1.18 -8.18
N GLY A 304 26.31 1.87 -8.57
CA GLY A 304 25.09 1.26 -9.09
C GLY A 304 24.67 1.72 -10.49
N MET A 305 23.96 0.84 -11.20
CA MET A 305 23.15 1.21 -12.38
C MET A 305 21.76 0.61 -12.33
N ILE A 306 20.80 1.24 -12.99
CA ILE A 306 19.45 0.69 -13.20
C ILE A 306 19.31 0.24 -14.65
N GLU A 307 18.62 -0.87 -14.86
CA GLU A 307 18.11 -1.27 -16.17
C GLU A 307 16.64 -1.66 -16.08
N TYR A 308 15.83 -1.26 -17.07
CA TYR A 308 14.42 -1.64 -17.17
C TYR A 308 14.22 -2.65 -18.30
N LEU A 309 13.50 -3.71 -17.95
CA LEU A 309 13.08 -4.74 -18.88
C LEU A 309 11.58 -4.96 -18.78
N TYR A 310 10.98 -5.36 -19.89
CA TYR A 310 9.63 -5.91 -19.92
C TYR A 310 9.66 -7.42 -19.63
N TYR A 311 8.52 -7.97 -19.20
CA TYR A 311 8.39 -9.38 -18.81
C TYR A 311 8.81 -10.41 -19.88
N TRP A 312 8.83 -10.00 -21.16
CA TRP A 312 9.17 -10.84 -22.31
C TRP A 312 10.62 -10.67 -22.77
N GLU A 313 11.35 -9.70 -22.22
CA GLU A 313 12.76 -9.47 -22.55
C GLU A 313 13.65 -10.50 -21.84
N GLU A 314 14.77 -10.84 -22.50
CA GLU A 314 15.75 -11.76 -21.95
C GLU A 314 16.62 -11.07 -20.89
N PHE A 315 17.19 -11.87 -19.98
CA PHE A 315 18.18 -11.35 -19.02
C PHE A 315 19.41 -10.85 -19.79
N PRO A 316 19.81 -9.56 -19.64
CA PRO A 316 20.86 -8.93 -20.46
C PRO A 316 22.25 -9.37 -20.01
N SER A 317 22.57 -10.64 -20.20
CA SER A 317 23.73 -11.33 -19.60
C SER A 317 25.06 -10.62 -19.90
N GLU A 318 25.25 -10.15 -21.13
CA GLU A 318 26.47 -9.44 -21.54
C GLU A 318 26.59 -8.07 -20.83
N GLY A 319 25.49 -7.31 -20.80
CA GLY A 319 25.40 -6.04 -20.09
C GLY A 319 25.64 -6.16 -18.59
N MET A 320 25.00 -7.16 -17.96
CA MET A 320 25.16 -7.44 -16.53
C MET A 320 26.60 -7.82 -16.20
N LEU A 321 27.25 -8.65 -17.05
CA LEU A 321 28.65 -9.03 -16.87
C LEU A 321 29.60 -7.85 -17.06
N GLU A 322 29.36 -6.99 -18.05
CA GLU A 322 30.17 -5.79 -18.27
C GLU A 322 30.02 -4.80 -17.11
N ALA A 323 28.79 -4.56 -16.63
CA ALA A 323 28.54 -3.74 -15.45
C ALA A 323 29.28 -4.28 -14.22
N TYR A 324 29.20 -5.59 -13.98
CA TYR A 324 29.92 -6.26 -12.91
C TYR A 324 31.45 -6.11 -13.04
N ASN A 325 32.01 -6.31 -14.25
CA ASN A 325 33.44 -6.13 -14.52
C ASN A 325 33.91 -4.68 -14.28
N LYS A 326 33.01 -3.70 -14.44
CA LYS A 326 33.23 -2.29 -14.09
C LYS A 326 33.00 -1.97 -12.61
N GLY A 327 32.71 -2.98 -11.78
CA GLY A 327 32.48 -2.83 -10.34
C GLY A 327 31.11 -2.25 -9.98
N LYS A 328 30.11 -2.40 -10.85
CA LYS A 328 28.76 -1.87 -10.66
C LYS A 328 27.78 -2.96 -10.24
N ILE A 329 26.95 -2.68 -9.23
CA ILE A 329 25.75 -3.48 -8.93
C ILE A 329 24.60 -2.99 -9.82
N VAL A 330 23.90 -3.92 -10.47
CA VAL A 330 22.74 -3.56 -11.29
C VAL A 330 21.46 -3.78 -10.50
N GLU A 331 20.62 -2.74 -10.45
CA GLU A 331 19.20 -2.83 -10.15
C GLU A 331 18.43 -3.14 -11.43
N LEU A 332 18.05 -4.40 -11.58
CA LEU A 332 17.31 -4.91 -12.71
C LEU A 332 15.82 -4.83 -12.42
N THR A 333 15.15 -3.89 -13.08
CA THR A 333 13.72 -3.65 -12.93
C THR A 333 12.96 -4.40 -14.01
N VAL A 334 12.10 -5.35 -13.62
CA VAL A 334 11.25 -6.09 -14.56
C VAL A 334 9.81 -5.62 -14.41
N GLN A 335 9.21 -5.22 -15.53
CA GLN A 335 7.84 -4.74 -15.60
C GLN A 335 6.94 -5.71 -16.34
N THR A 336 5.84 -6.09 -15.69
CA THR A 336 4.75 -6.87 -16.30
C THR A 336 3.87 -5.94 -17.12
N SER A 337 4.44 -5.40 -18.18
CA SER A 337 3.83 -4.42 -19.08
C SER A 337 4.18 -4.74 -20.53
N THR A 338 3.45 -4.15 -21.48
CA THR A 338 3.75 -4.29 -22.91
C THR A 338 5.04 -3.54 -23.25
N VAL A 339 4.93 -2.21 -23.38
CA VAL A 339 6.03 -1.24 -23.56
C VAL A 339 5.63 0.05 -22.86
N MET A 340 6.50 0.58 -21.99
CA MET A 340 6.36 1.88 -21.30
C MET A 340 5.04 2.10 -20.53
N ASN A 341 4.28 1.05 -20.21
CA ASN A 341 2.94 1.16 -19.62
C ASN A 341 1.97 2.07 -20.43
N GLU A 342 2.20 2.23 -21.75
CA GLU A 342 1.42 3.17 -22.59
C GLU A 342 0.00 2.64 -22.90
N GLU A 343 -0.23 1.32 -22.82
CA GLU A 343 -1.52 0.68 -23.09
C GLU A 343 -2.12 0.04 -21.82
N LEU A 344 -2.87 0.82 -21.05
CA LEU A 344 -3.52 0.36 -19.81
C LEU A 344 -4.97 -0.12 -20.00
N ASP A 345 -5.63 0.32 -21.07
CA ASP A 345 -7.04 0.01 -21.37
C ASP A 345 -7.22 -1.13 -22.41
N GLY A 346 -6.12 -1.78 -22.76
CA GLY A 346 -6.09 -2.91 -23.70
C GLY A 346 -5.81 -4.25 -23.02
N TRP A 347 -5.09 -5.12 -23.72
CA TRP A 347 -4.65 -6.42 -23.20
C TRP A 347 -3.59 -6.22 -22.12
N SER A 348 -3.74 -6.90 -20.98
CA SER A 348 -2.79 -6.85 -19.88
C SER A 348 -1.98 -8.15 -19.79
N PRO A 349 -0.64 -8.11 -19.93
CA PRO A 349 0.22 -9.28 -19.76
C PRO A 349 0.18 -9.85 -18.34
N ALA A 350 -0.23 -9.06 -17.35
CA ALA A 350 -0.34 -9.50 -15.97
C ALA A 350 -1.29 -10.70 -15.81
N PHE A 351 -2.37 -10.73 -16.60
CA PHE A 351 -3.30 -11.85 -16.61
C PHE A 351 -2.73 -13.13 -17.24
N ASP A 352 -1.83 -12.99 -18.22
CA ASP A 352 -1.14 -14.12 -18.82
C ASP A 352 -0.05 -14.69 -17.89
N VAL A 353 0.64 -13.82 -17.13
CA VAL A 353 1.55 -14.23 -16.04
C VAL A 353 0.77 -14.95 -14.94
N LEU A 354 -0.35 -14.39 -14.47
CA LEU A 354 -1.21 -15.04 -13.46
C LEU A 354 -1.68 -16.44 -13.91
N ASP A 355 -1.97 -16.59 -15.19
CA ASP A 355 -2.39 -17.85 -15.78
C ASP A 355 -1.25 -18.84 -16.04
N GLY A 356 0.01 -18.43 -15.88
CA GLY A 356 1.19 -19.28 -16.11
C GLY A 356 1.63 -19.38 -17.57
N ARG A 357 1.04 -18.59 -18.46
CA ARG A 357 1.37 -18.60 -19.89
C ARG A 357 2.75 -18.02 -20.18
N CYS A 358 3.32 -17.30 -19.21
CA CYS A 358 4.64 -16.68 -19.30
C CYS A 358 5.72 -17.45 -18.54
N ASP A 359 5.40 -18.58 -17.91
CA ASP A 359 6.35 -19.30 -17.03
C ASP A 359 7.64 -19.70 -17.75
N ASP A 360 7.55 -20.12 -19.02
CA ASP A 360 8.73 -20.50 -19.80
C ASP A 360 9.68 -19.31 -20.02
N TYR A 361 9.14 -18.10 -20.25
CA TYR A 361 9.95 -16.88 -20.36
C TYR A 361 10.61 -16.54 -19.02
N ILE A 362 9.85 -16.61 -17.92
CA ILE A 362 10.36 -16.33 -16.58
C ILE A 362 11.43 -17.36 -16.17
N ARG A 363 11.26 -18.65 -16.52
CA ARG A 363 12.27 -19.70 -16.29
C ARG A 363 13.52 -19.48 -17.10
N ALA A 364 13.39 -19.12 -18.38
CA ALA A 364 14.55 -18.80 -19.21
C ALA A 364 15.34 -17.61 -18.63
N PHE A 365 14.63 -16.55 -18.24
CA PHE A 365 15.21 -15.41 -17.54
C PHE A 365 15.93 -15.81 -16.25
N ALA A 366 15.27 -16.60 -15.39
CA ALA A 366 15.83 -17.07 -14.12
C ALA A 366 17.09 -17.93 -14.32
N ARG A 367 17.12 -18.80 -15.34
CA ARG A 367 18.32 -19.60 -15.68
C ARG A 367 19.49 -18.71 -16.09
N ALA A 368 19.24 -17.72 -16.94
CA ALA A 368 20.28 -16.77 -17.33
C ALA A 368 20.76 -15.92 -16.14
N ALA A 369 19.86 -15.48 -15.26
CA ALA A 369 20.21 -14.80 -14.03
C ALA A 369 21.08 -15.68 -13.10
N LYS A 370 20.78 -16.97 -13.02
CA LYS A 370 21.60 -17.95 -12.29
C LYS A 370 22.98 -18.13 -12.93
N GLU A 371 23.05 -18.22 -14.25
CA GLU A 371 24.30 -18.35 -15.00
C GLU A 371 25.20 -17.12 -14.86
N PHE A 372 24.61 -15.91 -14.74
CA PHE A 372 25.35 -14.69 -14.42
C PHE A 372 26.13 -14.78 -13.11
N GLY A 373 25.59 -15.45 -12.09
CA GLY A 373 26.32 -15.89 -10.89
C GLY A 373 26.74 -14.79 -9.89
N HIS A 374 26.69 -13.52 -10.27
CA HIS A 374 27.05 -12.37 -9.43
C HIS A 374 25.81 -11.68 -8.83
N PRO A 375 25.92 -10.98 -7.69
CA PRO A 375 24.79 -10.31 -7.08
C PRO A 375 24.15 -9.29 -8.01
N PHE A 376 22.83 -9.19 -7.95
CA PHE A 376 22.08 -8.08 -8.52
C PHE A 376 20.85 -7.79 -7.66
N LEU A 377 20.39 -6.54 -7.74
CA LEU A 377 19.17 -6.07 -7.11
C LEU A 377 18.02 -6.34 -8.10
N PHE A 378 16.98 -7.07 -7.69
CA PHE A 378 15.84 -7.40 -8.54
C PHE A 378 14.60 -6.64 -8.07
N ARG A 379 14.11 -5.73 -8.92
CA ARG A 379 12.93 -4.91 -8.62
C ARG A 379 11.79 -5.29 -9.55
N LEU A 380 10.83 -6.04 -9.02
CA LEU A 380 9.67 -6.47 -9.79
C LEU A 380 8.55 -5.44 -9.66
N ASN A 381 8.02 -4.97 -10.80
CA ASN A 381 6.77 -4.21 -10.88
C ASN A 381 6.71 -3.06 -9.85
N ASN A 382 7.64 -2.11 -9.98
CA ASN A 382 7.78 -0.96 -9.10
C ASN A 382 6.59 0.01 -9.16
N GLU A 383 6.33 0.75 -8.08
CA GLU A 383 5.26 1.76 -8.00
C GLU A 383 3.85 1.23 -8.20
N MET A 384 3.60 -0.02 -7.79
CA MET A 384 2.31 -0.69 -7.95
C MET A 384 1.10 0.02 -7.31
N ASN A 385 1.34 0.91 -6.34
CA ASN A 385 0.32 1.74 -5.71
C ASN A 385 -0.02 3.01 -6.50
N SER A 386 0.43 3.13 -7.75
CA SER A 386 0.05 4.20 -8.67
C SER A 386 -1.05 3.80 -9.65
N ASP A 387 -1.49 4.72 -10.52
CA ASP A 387 -2.48 4.48 -11.58
C ASP A 387 -1.89 4.52 -13.00
N TRP A 388 -0.56 4.67 -13.13
CA TRP A 388 0.16 4.77 -14.40
C TRP A 388 0.85 3.47 -14.84
N VAL A 389 0.83 2.41 -14.02
CA VAL A 389 1.49 1.14 -14.32
C VAL A 389 0.50 0.00 -14.63
N SER A 390 0.89 -0.91 -15.54
CA SER A 390 0.06 -2.05 -16.01
C SER A 390 -0.24 -3.11 -14.94
N TYR A 391 0.48 -3.06 -13.82
CA TYR A 391 0.35 -3.97 -12.68
C TYR A 391 -0.17 -3.27 -11.42
N SER A 392 -0.78 -2.08 -11.58
CA SER A 392 -1.49 -1.38 -10.51
C SER A 392 -2.81 -2.08 -10.15
N SER A 393 -3.35 -1.86 -8.94
CA SER A 393 -4.68 -2.40 -8.61
C SER A 393 -5.75 -1.94 -9.60
N SER A 394 -5.70 -0.70 -10.09
CA SER A 394 -6.67 -0.17 -11.07
C SER A 394 -6.75 -1.07 -12.32
N VAL A 395 -5.62 -1.52 -12.85
CA VAL A 395 -5.56 -2.44 -14.00
C VAL A 395 -5.82 -3.88 -13.57
N LEU A 396 -5.35 -4.29 -12.39
CA LEU A 396 -5.56 -5.61 -11.81
C LEU A 396 -6.92 -5.75 -11.12
N MET A 397 -7.99 -5.35 -11.83
CA MET A 397 -9.39 -5.52 -11.38
C MET A 397 -9.68 -4.93 -9.99
N CYS A 398 -9.04 -3.84 -9.60
CA CYS A 398 -9.10 -3.28 -8.25
C CYS A 398 -8.73 -4.29 -7.15
N ASP A 399 -7.91 -5.29 -7.44
CA ASP A 399 -7.47 -6.33 -6.51
C ASP A 399 -5.93 -6.34 -6.39
N PRO A 400 -5.36 -5.65 -5.38
CA PRO A 400 -3.92 -5.66 -5.14
C PRO A 400 -3.36 -7.06 -4.80
N SER A 401 -4.20 -8.02 -4.39
CA SER A 401 -3.70 -9.38 -4.14
C SER A 401 -3.26 -10.09 -5.43
N LEU A 402 -3.75 -9.68 -6.61
CA LEU A 402 -3.25 -10.20 -7.88
C LEU A 402 -1.79 -9.80 -8.14
N TYR A 403 -1.36 -8.63 -7.68
CA TYR A 403 0.05 -8.25 -7.70
C TYR A 403 0.89 -9.20 -6.84
N VAL A 404 0.39 -9.55 -5.64
CA VAL A 404 1.06 -10.50 -4.74
C VAL A 404 1.20 -11.87 -5.37
N GLU A 405 0.17 -12.36 -6.09
CA GLU A 405 0.22 -13.62 -6.82
C GLU A 405 1.28 -13.59 -7.95
N ILE A 406 1.39 -12.47 -8.68
CA ILE A 406 2.46 -12.28 -9.69
C ILE A 406 3.84 -12.31 -9.03
N TRP A 407 4.00 -11.61 -7.91
CA TRP A 407 5.24 -11.62 -7.14
C TRP A 407 5.65 -13.02 -6.71
N HIS A 408 4.75 -13.75 -6.06
CA HIS A 408 5.00 -15.13 -5.62
C HIS A 408 5.35 -16.03 -6.79
N ARG A 409 4.72 -15.85 -7.95
CA ARG A 409 5.05 -16.64 -9.14
C ARG A 409 6.48 -16.43 -9.61
N TYR A 410 6.89 -15.18 -9.80
CA TYR A 410 8.27 -14.84 -10.18
C TYR A 410 9.27 -15.37 -9.16
N TYR A 411 9.04 -15.11 -7.87
CA TYR A 411 9.92 -15.56 -6.80
C TYR A 411 10.04 -17.09 -6.77
N ASN A 412 8.92 -17.81 -6.81
CA ASN A 412 8.92 -19.28 -6.79
C ASN A 412 9.63 -19.87 -8.01
N ILE A 413 9.46 -19.29 -9.21
CA ILE A 413 10.21 -19.72 -10.39
C ILE A 413 11.72 -19.50 -10.22
N PHE A 414 12.15 -18.35 -9.71
CA PHE A 414 13.57 -18.10 -9.42
C PHE A 414 14.13 -19.13 -8.43
N ARG A 415 13.36 -19.44 -7.38
CA ARG A 415 13.69 -20.46 -6.38
C ARG A 415 13.80 -21.85 -6.99
N GLU A 416 12.88 -22.23 -7.87
CA GLU A 416 12.88 -23.53 -8.57
C GLU A 416 14.05 -23.68 -9.54
N GLU A 417 14.43 -22.62 -10.24
CA GLU A 417 15.59 -22.59 -11.13
C GLU A 417 16.92 -22.41 -10.37
N GLY A 418 16.85 -22.26 -9.04
CA GLY A 418 18.03 -22.22 -8.16
C GLY A 418 18.80 -20.91 -8.18
N VAL A 419 18.15 -19.79 -8.55
CA VAL A 419 18.72 -18.43 -8.51
C VAL A 419 19.12 -18.11 -7.07
N ASP A 420 20.42 -17.89 -6.86
CA ASP A 420 21.03 -17.61 -5.55
C ASP A 420 21.77 -16.28 -5.51
N ASN A 421 21.50 -15.41 -6.49
CA ASN A 421 22.19 -14.14 -6.65
C ASN A 421 21.27 -12.93 -6.81
N ALA A 422 19.95 -13.12 -6.63
CA ALA A 422 18.95 -12.06 -6.69
C ALA A 422 18.58 -11.53 -5.31
N ILE A 423 18.60 -10.21 -5.13
CA ILE A 423 18.15 -9.50 -3.92
C ILE A 423 16.86 -8.73 -4.25
N TRP A 424 15.73 -9.16 -3.69
CA TRP A 424 14.39 -8.68 -4.06
C TRP A 424 14.04 -7.35 -3.37
N ILE A 425 13.68 -6.36 -4.19
CA ILE A 425 13.27 -5.01 -3.76
C ILE A 425 11.76 -4.82 -3.91
N PHE A 426 11.06 -4.61 -2.78
CA PHE A 426 9.66 -4.17 -2.79
C PHE A 426 9.61 -2.64 -2.80
N ASN A 427 9.12 -2.04 -3.89
CA ASN A 427 9.20 -0.60 -4.11
C ASN A 427 7.85 0.03 -4.45
N PRO A 428 7.14 0.60 -3.46
CA PRO A 428 6.02 1.50 -3.70
C PRO A 428 6.46 2.92 -4.09
N ASN A 429 5.58 3.66 -4.75
CA ASN A 429 5.67 5.11 -4.89
C ASN A 429 5.35 5.79 -3.55
N ASN A 430 5.95 6.94 -3.26
CA ASN A 430 5.69 7.68 -2.03
C ASN A 430 4.24 8.19 -1.93
N ILE A 431 3.53 8.34 -3.04
CA ILE A 431 2.12 8.75 -3.07
C ILE A 431 1.28 7.62 -3.69
N THR A 432 0.10 7.40 -3.11
CA THR A 432 -0.83 6.36 -3.55
C THR A 432 -1.91 6.95 -4.48
N PHE A 433 -2.01 6.42 -5.69
CA PHE A 433 -2.98 6.79 -6.72
C PHE A 433 -3.71 5.53 -7.22
N PRO A 434 -5.05 5.43 -7.10
CA PRO A 434 -5.95 6.31 -6.36
C PRO A 434 -5.68 6.29 -4.84
N PRO A 435 -5.97 7.38 -4.10
CA PRO A 435 -5.70 7.51 -2.66
C PRO A 435 -6.71 6.73 -1.81
N CYS A 436 -6.72 5.41 -1.94
CA CYS A 436 -7.60 4.51 -1.22
C CYS A 436 -6.82 3.59 -0.28
N GLY A 437 -7.39 3.24 0.86
CA GLY A 437 -6.80 2.29 1.81
C GLY A 437 -6.60 0.91 1.18
N PHE A 438 -7.53 0.44 0.34
CA PHE A 438 -7.31 -0.81 -0.41
C PHE A 438 -6.12 -0.74 -1.40
N ASN A 439 -5.63 0.45 -1.75
CA ASN A 439 -4.49 0.67 -2.63
C ASN A 439 -3.20 1.04 -1.86
N ASP A 440 -3.23 1.02 -0.53
CA ASP A 440 -2.04 1.24 0.30
C ASP A 440 -0.96 0.16 0.02
N PRO A 441 0.34 0.49 0.06
CA PRO A 441 1.43 -0.48 -0.15
C PRO A 441 1.33 -1.76 0.71
N MET A 442 0.72 -1.72 1.89
CA MET A 442 0.46 -2.90 2.71
C MET A 442 -0.45 -3.93 2.04
N ALA A 443 -1.27 -3.52 1.07
CA ALA A 443 -2.11 -4.44 0.30
C ALA A 443 -1.31 -5.28 -0.72
N TYR A 444 -0.13 -4.79 -1.11
CA TYR A 444 0.76 -5.37 -2.12
C TYR A 444 1.94 -6.14 -1.52
N TYR A 445 2.14 -6.07 -0.21
CA TYR A 445 3.28 -6.69 0.44
C TYR A 445 3.21 -8.22 0.37
N PRO A 446 4.20 -8.90 -0.26
CA PRO A 446 4.13 -10.34 -0.52
C PRO A 446 4.49 -11.22 0.69
N GLY A 447 4.97 -10.61 1.78
CA GLY A 447 5.42 -11.29 2.99
C GLY A 447 6.93 -11.23 3.19
N ASN A 448 7.37 -11.42 4.43
CA ASN A 448 8.76 -11.28 4.85
C ASN A 448 9.73 -12.21 4.10
N ASP A 449 9.28 -13.42 3.76
CA ASP A 449 10.10 -14.43 3.06
C ASP A 449 10.39 -14.08 1.59
N TYR A 450 9.78 -13.02 1.07
CA TYR A 450 9.81 -12.67 -0.36
C TYR A 450 10.47 -11.32 -0.65
N VAL A 451 10.91 -10.59 0.37
CA VAL A 451 11.46 -9.23 0.26
C VAL A 451 12.75 -9.12 1.07
N HIS A 452 13.80 -8.61 0.45
CA HIS A 452 15.10 -8.43 1.10
C HIS A 452 15.43 -6.95 1.37
N VAL A 453 14.90 -6.04 0.54
CA VAL A 453 15.14 -4.60 0.58
C VAL A 453 13.83 -3.85 0.38
N PHE A 454 13.65 -2.73 1.08
CA PHE A 454 12.54 -1.82 0.85
C PHE A 454 12.99 -0.68 -0.08
N GLY A 455 12.32 -0.54 -1.22
CA GLY A 455 12.57 0.53 -2.17
C GLY A 455 11.66 1.73 -1.92
N VAL A 456 12.19 2.94 -2.03
CA VAL A 456 11.39 4.17 -2.00
C VAL A 456 11.63 4.97 -3.27
N THR A 457 10.56 5.53 -3.84
CA THR A 457 10.63 6.40 -5.01
C THR A 457 9.95 7.73 -4.70
N GLY A 458 10.65 8.84 -4.96
CA GLY A 458 10.16 10.19 -4.72
C GLY A 458 10.88 11.20 -5.60
N TYR A 459 10.11 11.89 -6.45
CA TYR A 459 10.63 12.89 -7.39
C TYR A 459 10.24 14.31 -6.98
N ASN A 460 11.17 15.24 -7.15
CA ASN A 460 10.80 16.65 -7.29
C ASN A 460 10.36 16.87 -8.74
N THR A 461 9.06 16.76 -8.99
CA THR A 461 8.44 16.93 -10.32
C THR A 461 8.48 18.36 -10.84
N GLY A 462 8.81 19.33 -9.98
CA GLY A 462 8.82 20.74 -10.36
C GLY A 462 7.41 21.32 -10.44
N THR A 463 7.21 22.28 -11.35
CA THR A 463 5.93 23.01 -11.48
C THR A 463 5.35 22.98 -12.90
N TYR A 464 5.78 22.05 -13.76
CA TYR A 464 5.30 21.99 -15.14
C TYR A 464 3.78 21.73 -15.19
N TYR A 465 3.29 20.75 -14.41
CA TYR A 465 1.85 20.46 -14.28
C TYR A 465 1.22 21.07 -13.02
N ALA A 466 1.65 22.24 -12.58
CA ALA A 466 1.07 22.92 -11.40
C ALA A 466 -0.45 23.13 -11.55
N GLU A 467 -0.91 23.58 -12.72
CA GLU A 467 -2.33 23.84 -12.97
C GLU A 467 -3.13 22.56 -13.29
N LYS A 468 -2.49 21.55 -13.90
CA LYS A 468 -3.16 20.33 -14.37
C LYS A 468 -3.28 19.27 -13.27
N TYR A 469 -2.19 19.05 -12.52
CA TYR A 469 -2.07 17.99 -11.52
C TYR A 469 -1.68 18.51 -10.12
N GLY A 470 -1.51 19.82 -9.94
CA GLY A 470 -1.15 20.38 -8.64
C GLY A 470 0.31 20.15 -8.27
N GLU A 471 1.19 19.88 -9.24
CA GLU A 471 2.62 19.70 -8.98
C GLU A 471 3.25 20.93 -8.33
N LYS A 472 4.18 20.66 -7.43
CA LYS A 472 4.93 21.69 -6.71
C LYS A 472 6.39 21.31 -6.68
N TRP A 473 7.24 22.33 -6.69
CA TRP A 473 8.64 22.17 -6.33
C TRP A 473 8.73 21.69 -4.88
N ARG A 474 9.38 20.54 -4.66
CA ARG A 474 9.60 19.94 -3.34
C ARG A 474 11.08 19.72 -3.11
N SER A 475 11.57 20.05 -1.93
CA SER A 475 12.92 19.72 -1.49
C SER A 475 13.09 18.20 -1.32
N PHE A 476 14.34 17.71 -1.31
CA PHE A 476 14.62 16.32 -0.94
C PHE A 476 14.09 16.02 0.46
N GLU A 477 14.28 16.94 1.42
CA GLU A 477 13.81 16.76 2.79
C GLU A 477 12.29 16.53 2.86
N GLU A 478 11.49 17.35 2.18
CA GLU A 478 10.03 17.18 2.15
C GLU A 478 9.61 15.82 1.57
N LEU A 479 10.30 15.35 0.53
CA LEU A 479 10.00 14.07 -0.12
C LEU A 479 10.28 12.88 0.80
N TYR A 480 11.42 12.89 1.49
CA TYR A 480 11.85 11.75 2.31
C TYR A 480 11.34 11.80 3.75
N ASP A 481 10.96 12.97 4.26
CA ASP A 481 10.12 13.08 5.47
C ASP A 481 8.73 12.47 5.23
N GLU A 482 8.15 12.65 4.03
CA GLU A 482 6.90 11.99 3.64
C GLU A 482 7.07 10.46 3.59
N CYS A 483 8.15 9.96 3.00
CA CYS A 483 8.48 8.52 3.02
C CYS A 483 8.66 7.96 4.44
N GLU A 484 9.38 8.66 5.32
CA GLU A 484 9.55 8.24 6.72
C GLU A 484 8.21 8.26 7.48
N LEU A 485 7.34 9.23 7.22
CA LEU A 485 6.00 9.28 7.82
C LEU A 485 5.14 8.09 7.39
N LEU A 486 5.15 7.73 6.11
CA LEU A 486 4.29 6.68 5.55
C LEU A 486 4.84 5.27 5.79
N PHE A 487 6.16 5.10 5.73
CA PHE A 487 6.82 3.79 5.70
C PHE A 487 7.72 3.53 6.91
N GLY A 488 8.15 4.58 7.62
CA GLY A 488 9.19 4.50 8.64
C GLY A 488 8.83 3.63 9.84
N GLU A 489 7.54 3.52 10.19
CA GLU A 489 7.05 2.58 11.21
C GLU A 489 6.88 1.16 10.62
N ARG A 490 6.23 1.06 9.45
CA ARG A 490 5.79 -0.20 8.85
C ARG A 490 6.96 -1.06 8.33
N TYR A 491 7.99 -0.44 7.77
CA TYR A 491 9.13 -1.08 7.09
C TYR A 491 10.48 -0.71 7.72
N ALA A 492 10.48 -0.32 9.01
CA ALA A 492 11.64 0.19 9.74
C ALA A 492 12.85 -0.76 9.76
N LYS A 493 12.61 -2.07 9.64
CA LYS A 493 13.62 -3.13 9.80
C LYS A 493 14.36 -3.47 8.50
N PHE A 494 13.89 -2.98 7.37
CA PHE A 494 14.56 -3.20 6.09
C PHE A 494 15.70 -2.19 5.91
N PRO A 495 16.80 -2.56 5.23
CA PRO A 495 17.62 -1.56 4.55
C PRO A 495 16.78 -0.92 3.45
N TRP A 496 16.88 0.40 3.31
CA TRP A 496 16.16 1.15 2.29
C TRP A 496 17.08 1.47 1.11
N ILE A 497 16.52 1.42 -0.09
CA ILE A 497 17.16 1.92 -1.31
C ILE A 497 16.24 2.98 -1.92
N ILE A 498 16.78 4.13 -2.28
CA ILE A 498 16.10 5.05 -3.19
C ILE A 498 16.27 4.48 -4.58
N THR A 499 15.32 3.66 -5.01
CA THR A 499 15.38 2.94 -6.29
C THR A 499 15.32 3.92 -7.45
N GLU A 500 14.66 5.08 -7.29
CA GLU A 500 14.72 6.15 -8.25
C GLU A 500 14.45 7.50 -7.59
N PHE A 501 15.22 8.51 -7.95
CA PHE A 501 14.89 9.90 -7.63
C PHE A 501 15.58 10.87 -8.59
N ALA A 502 15.01 12.05 -8.72
CA ALA A 502 15.65 13.18 -9.38
C ALA A 502 14.93 14.49 -9.02
N SER A 503 15.54 15.61 -9.42
CA SER A 503 14.91 16.92 -9.41
C SER A 503 14.74 17.46 -10.82
N SER A 504 13.52 17.90 -11.13
CA SER A 504 13.26 18.70 -12.33
C SER A 504 14.04 20.01 -12.27
N SER A 505 14.40 20.56 -13.43
CA SER A 505 14.91 21.94 -13.55
C SER A 505 13.80 22.98 -13.71
N VAL A 506 12.54 22.54 -13.79
CA VAL A 506 11.38 23.44 -13.91
C VAL A 506 10.83 23.75 -12.51
N GLY A 507 10.76 25.03 -12.15
CA GLY A 507 10.06 25.49 -10.93
C GLY A 507 10.96 25.85 -9.74
N GLY A 508 12.28 25.73 -9.86
CA GLY A 508 13.22 26.07 -8.79
C GLY A 508 14.69 25.93 -9.20
N ASP A 509 15.59 25.99 -8.21
CA ASP A 509 17.04 25.89 -8.41
C ASP A 509 17.52 24.46 -8.12
N LYS A 510 17.78 23.70 -9.19
CA LYS A 510 18.25 22.30 -9.10
C LYS A 510 19.64 22.17 -8.50
N VAL A 511 20.53 23.15 -8.73
CA VAL A 511 21.87 23.17 -8.13
C VAL A 511 21.74 23.32 -6.61
N GLN A 512 20.92 24.26 -6.16
CA GLN A 512 20.64 24.43 -4.72
C GLN A 512 19.97 23.18 -4.15
N TRP A 513 19.01 22.58 -4.86
CA TRP A 513 18.34 21.34 -4.44
C TRP A 513 19.32 20.19 -4.21
N ILE A 514 20.29 20.00 -5.12
CA ILE A 514 21.35 18.97 -4.97
C ILE A 514 22.19 19.27 -3.72
N ASN A 515 22.61 20.52 -3.51
CA ASN A 515 23.37 20.90 -2.31
C ASN A 515 22.58 20.65 -1.01
N ASP A 516 21.29 21.01 -1.01
CA ASP A 516 20.41 20.85 0.16
C ASP A 516 20.15 19.38 0.47
N MET A 517 19.97 18.54 -0.56
CA MET A 517 19.86 17.09 -0.42
C MET A 517 21.03 16.53 0.40
N PHE A 518 22.27 16.78 -0.03
CA PHE A 518 23.46 16.31 0.70
C PHE A 518 23.53 16.85 2.13
N GLY A 519 22.98 18.05 2.38
CA GLY A 519 22.88 18.64 3.72
C GLY A 519 21.96 17.86 4.68
N VAL A 520 21.04 17.04 4.17
CA VAL A 520 20.02 16.35 4.99
C VAL A 520 20.08 14.82 4.95
N LEU A 521 20.94 14.20 4.14
CA LEU A 521 21.04 12.73 4.01
C LEU A 521 21.22 12.00 5.36
N HIS A 522 21.96 12.60 6.30
CA HIS A 522 22.19 12.06 7.64
C HIS A 522 20.90 11.82 8.46
N LYS A 523 19.77 12.40 8.06
CA LYS A 523 18.45 12.18 8.68
C LYS A 523 17.86 10.81 8.34
N TYR A 524 18.34 10.17 7.28
CA TYR A 524 17.76 8.95 6.71
C TYR A 524 18.75 7.77 6.75
N PRO A 525 19.24 7.36 7.94
CA PRO A 525 20.31 6.35 8.07
C PRO A 525 19.91 4.93 7.59
N LYS A 526 18.61 4.69 7.37
CA LYS A 526 18.09 3.45 6.78
C LYS A 526 18.38 3.37 5.29
N ILE A 527 18.55 4.50 4.61
CA ILE A 527 18.84 4.56 3.18
C ILE A 527 20.31 4.21 2.97
N LYS A 528 20.54 3.09 2.27
CA LYS A 528 21.88 2.50 2.07
C LYS A 528 22.40 2.72 0.66
N MET A 529 21.51 2.94 -0.29
CA MET A 529 21.84 3.23 -1.67
C MET A 529 20.79 4.16 -2.30
N ALA A 530 21.21 5.00 -3.23
CA ALA A 530 20.31 5.89 -3.97
C ALA A 530 20.69 5.99 -5.45
N PHE A 531 19.69 5.91 -6.33
CA PHE A 531 19.90 5.94 -7.77
C PHE A 531 19.31 7.21 -8.41
N TRP A 532 20.18 8.05 -8.99
CA TRP A 532 19.73 9.21 -9.74
C TRP A 532 19.10 8.78 -11.07
N PHE A 533 17.90 9.29 -11.38
CA PHE A 533 17.22 9.01 -12.64
C PHE A 533 17.67 9.98 -13.75
N ASN A 534 18.67 9.59 -14.56
CA ASN A 534 19.25 10.45 -15.62
C ASN A 534 18.44 10.39 -16.92
N SER A 535 17.23 10.94 -16.91
CA SER A 535 16.38 10.99 -18.10
C SER A 535 15.41 12.17 -18.05
N ALA A 536 14.25 12.05 -18.69
CA ALA A 536 13.19 13.04 -18.60
C ALA A 536 11.80 12.47 -18.92
N ASP A 537 10.79 13.16 -18.42
CA ASP A 537 9.42 13.01 -18.90
C ASP A 537 9.09 14.00 -20.00
N TRP A 538 8.22 13.56 -20.91
CA TRP A 538 7.72 14.34 -22.03
C TRP A 538 6.22 14.56 -21.89
N ASP A 539 5.72 15.67 -22.40
CA ASP A 539 4.31 16.02 -22.29
C ASP A 539 3.45 15.17 -23.25
N PRO A 540 2.56 14.30 -22.73
CA PRO A 540 1.78 13.39 -23.57
C PRO A 540 0.70 14.10 -24.39
N ASP A 541 0.41 15.38 -24.11
CA ASP A 541 -0.52 16.19 -24.92
C ASP A 541 0.10 16.59 -26.29
N TYR A 542 1.41 16.34 -26.47
CA TYR A 542 2.18 16.63 -27.69
C TYR A 542 2.72 15.34 -28.33
N PRO A 543 3.18 15.37 -29.60
CA PRO A 543 3.85 14.23 -30.20
C PRO A 543 5.01 13.73 -29.33
N LYS A 544 5.21 12.41 -29.33
CA LYS A 544 6.22 11.72 -28.49
C LYS A 544 7.58 12.42 -28.58
N GLU A 545 8.16 12.70 -27.41
CA GLU A 545 9.50 13.28 -27.25
C GLU A 545 9.69 14.66 -27.90
N THR A 546 8.65 15.49 -27.96
CA THR A 546 8.74 16.84 -28.56
C THR A 546 8.68 18.00 -27.57
N VAL A 547 7.94 17.85 -26.47
CA VAL A 547 7.78 18.87 -25.44
C VAL A 547 8.22 18.28 -24.11
N LEU A 548 9.29 18.84 -23.55
CA LEU A 548 9.90 18.39 -22.30
C LEU A 548 9.08 18.89 -21.11
N SER A 549 8.61 17.98 -20.26
CA SER A 549 7.81 18.33 -19.08
C SER A 549 8.65 18.30 -17.80
N ARG A 550 9.44 17.23 -17.59
CA ARG A 550 10.27 17.08 -16.39
C ARG A 550 11.71 16.67 -16.75
N PRO A 551 12.65 17.63 -16.90
CA PRO A 551 14.07 17.34 -17.14
C PRO A 551 14.79 16.84 -15.87
N TYR A 552 15.21 15.58 -15.86
CA TYR A 552 15.83 14.95 -14.69
C TYR A 552 17.34 14.73 -14.80
N TRP A 553 17.96 14.97 -15.95
CA TRP A 553 19.41 14.81 -16.16
C TRP A 553 20.28 15.47 -15.07
N LEU A 554 21.20 14.71 -14.48
CA LEU A 554 22.26 15.18 -13.60
C LEU A 554 23.29 15.99 -14.38
N ASP A 555 23.57 15.57 -15.62
CA ASP A 555 24.46 16.20 -16.60
C ASP A 555 23.80 17.30 -17.44
N GLU A 556 22.63 17.77 -17.03
CA GLU A 556 21.92 18.85 -17.70
C GLU A 556 22.78 20.11 -17.88
N THR A 557 23.55 20.50 -16.86
CA THR A 557 24.56 21.57 -16.96
C THR A 557 25.85 21.21 -16.22
N PRO A 558 26.99 21.87 -16.53
CA PRO A 558 28.23 21.68 -15.77
C PRO A 558 28.07 21.99 -14.27
N GLU A 559 27.17 22.90 -13.91
CA GLU A 559 26.91 23.29 -12.53
C GLU A 559 26.17 22.20 -11.74
N THR A 560 25.23 21.46 -12.35
CA THR A 560 24.51 20.36 -11.68
C THR A 560 25.45 19.19 -11.39
N LEU A 561 26.28 18.79 -12.37
CA LEU A 561 27.32 17.77 -12.15
C LEU A 561 28.32 18.21 -11.09
N LYS A 562 28.80 19.47 -11.17
CA LYS A 562 29.75 19.99 -10.19
C LYS A 562 29.16 20.01 -8.78
N ALA A 563 27.88 20.37 -8.63
CA ALA A 563 27.21 20.37 -7.33
C ALA A 563 27.12 18.96 -6.74
N PHE A 564 26.79 17.96 -7.55
CA PHE A 564 26.78 16.57 -7.10
C PHE A 564 28.20 16.09 -6.75
N GLY A 565 29.15 16.27 -7.67
CA GLY A 565 30.54 15.86 -7.50
C GLY A 565 31.22 16.47 -6.28
N ASP A 566 31.04 17.77 -6.05
CA ASP A 566 31.62 18.46 -4.89
C ASP A 566 31.08 17.96 -3.54
N ASN A 567 29.86 17.42 -3.51
CA ASN A 567 29.25 16.95 -2.26
C ASN A 567 29.45 15.45 -2.05
N VAL A 568 29.31 14.62 -3.09
CA VAL A 568 29.50 13.16 -2.99
C VAL A 568 30.91 12.78 -2.55
N LYS A 569 31.92 13.59 -2.88
CA LYS A 569 33.31 13.38 -2.43
C LYS A 569 33.55 13.75 -0.97
N LYS A 570 32.63 14.47 -0.33
CA LYS A 570 32.73 14.88 1.09
C LYS A 570 31.99 13.93 2.02
N GLU A 571 31.09 13.13 1.47
CA GLU A 571 30.35 12.06 2.14
C GLU A 571 31.23 10.81 2.30
#